data_AF-A0A7R9SWD9-F1
#
_entry.id   AF-A0A7R9SWD9-F1
#
_cell.length_a   1.000
_cell.length_b   1.000
_cell.length_c   1.000
_cell.angle_alpha   90.00
_cell.angle_beta   90.00
_cell.angle_gamma   90.00
#
_symmetry.space_group_name_H-M   'P 1'
#
loop_
_entity.id
_entity.type
_entity.pdbx_description
1 polymer ?
#
loop_
_entity_poly.entity_id
_entity_poly.type
_entity_poly.pdbx_seq_one_letter_code
_entity_poly.pdbx_strand_id
1 'polypeptide(L)'
;VAQLEDATMAQRYEQAVEQEVEIAFEPTRLGENFRDVLTVSHPTAGTFVCPVSGRCVPPKPQGPVEIKGGAGTFKFKNVFPAEAVFTFVCDNPCFVVDRTQTLAAKRTIDVAVKYTAQEGKASDAKLIVSCEAQTTATWVFYLK
;
A
#
# COMPACT_ATOMS: atom_id res chain seq x y z
N VAL A 1 22.99 -43.79 25.05
CA VAL A 1 22.83 -43.24 23.68
C VAL A 1 21.74 -42.17 23.68
N ALA A 2 20.50 -42.48 24.08
CA ALA A 2 19.41 -41.49 24.20
C ALA A 2 19.74 -40.23 25.06
N GLN A 3 20.43 -40.38 26.20
CA GLN A 3 20.78 -39.22 27.05
C GLN A 3 21.89 -38.31 26.47
N LEU A 4 22.69 -38.79 25.53
CA LEU A 4 23.71 -37.98 24.86
C LEU A 4 23.10 -37.15 23.71
N GLU A 5 22.07 -37.68 23.05
CA GLU A 5 21.30 -37.00 22.01
C GLU A 5 20.42 -35.88 22.59
N ASP A 6 19.86 -36.09 23.78
CA ASP A 6 19.00 -35.11 24.47
C ASP A 6 19.81 -33.89 24.95
N ALA A 7 21.02 -34.12 25.47
CA ALA A 7 21.93 -33.04 25.89
C ALA A 7 22.46 -32.21 24.69
N THR A 8 22.68 -32.83 23.53
CA THR A 8 23.09 -32.12 22.30
C THR A 8 21.94 -31.33 21.68
N MET A 9 20.70 -31.80 21.79
CA MET A 9 19.52 -31.04 21.38
C MET A 9 19.29 -29.82 22.29
N ALA A 10 19.39 -29.99 23.62
CA ALA A 10 19.27 -28.89 24.58
C ALA A 10 20.32 -27.78 24.38
N GLN A 11 21.59 -28.14 24.15
CA GLN A 11 22.66 -27.17 23.85
C GLN A 11 22.46 -26.44 22.51
N ARG A 12 21.77 -27.05 21.54
CA ARG A 12 21.43 -26.39 20.26
C ARG A 12 20.37 -25.31 20.44
N TYR A 13 19.47 -25.46 21.42
CA TYR A 13 18.48 -24.43 21.74
C TYR A 13 19.07 -23.24 22.50
N GLU A 14 20.14 -23.42 23.28
CA GLU A 14 20.85 -22.32 23.97
C GLU A 14 21.52 -21.32 23.00
N GLN A 15 21.72 -21.70 21.74
CA GLN A 15 22.24 -20.82 20.68
C GLN A 15 21.20 -20.51 19.58
N ALA A 16 19.94 -20.89 19.79
CA ALA A 16 18.89 -20.58 18.83
C ALA A 16 18.61 -19.07 18.82
N VAL A 17 18.71 -18.47 17.63
CA VAL A 17 18.44 -17.05 17.42
C VAL A 17 17.12 -16.93 16.67
N GLU A 18 16.18 -16.18 17.24
CA GLU A 18 14.95 -15.82 16.55
C GLU A 18 15.28 -14.91 15.34
N GLN A 19 14.66 -15.20 14.20
CA GLN A 19 14.86 -14.46 12.96
C GLN A 19 13.50 -14.08 12.38
N GLU A 20 13.41 -12.84 11.92
CA GLU A 20 12.22 -12.30 11.25
C GLU A 20 12.52 -12.06 9.78
N VAL A 21 11.59 -12.42 8.91
CA VAL A 21 11.67 -12.18 7.46
C VAL A 21 10.46 -11.34 7.05
N GLU A 22 10.71 -10.08 6.70
CA GLU A 22 9.67 -9.19 6.18
C GLU A 22 9.40 -9.49 4.70
N ILE A 23 8.13 -9.58 4.33
CA ILE A 23 7.70 -9.88 2.97
C ILE A 23 6.81 -8.74 2.46
N ALA A 24 7.23 -8.11 1.38
CA ALA A 24 6.44 -7.09 0.69
C ALA A 24 5.58 -7.73 -0.41
N PHE A 25 4.26 -7.54 -0.33
CA PHE A 25 3.31 -7.95 -1.36
C PHE A 25 2.73 -6.72 -2.07
N GLU A 26 3.02 -6.57 -3.37
CA GLU A 26 2.51 -5.45 -4.19
C GLU A 26 1.63 -5.96 -5.35
N PRO A 27 0.34 -6.22 -5.10
CA PRO A 27 -0.57 -6.66 -6.15
C PRO A 27 -0.90 -5.54 -7.12
N THR A 28 -1.09 -5.88 -8.39
CA THR A 28 -1.35 -4.91 -9.47
C THR A 28 -2.75 -5.00 -10.07
N ARG A 29 -3.52 -6.05 -9.72
CA ARG A 29 -4.86 -6.30 -10.27
C ARG A 29 -5.81 -6.82 -9.19
N LEU A 30 -6.98 -6.17 -9.09
CA LEU A 30 -8.02 -6.55 -8.13
C LEU A 30 -8.61 -7.92 -8.39
N GLY A 31 -8.96 -8.61 -7.31
CA GLY A 31 -9.59 -9.93 -7.38
C GLY A 31 -8.63 -11.08 -7.65
N GLU A 32 -7.36 -10.80 -7.99
CA GLU A 32 -6.34 -11.84 -8.05
C GLU A 32 -6.06 -12.40 -6.65
N ASN A 33 -6.11 -13.72 -6.56
CA ASN A 33 -5.64 -14.49 -5.42
C ASN A 33 -4.28 -15.05 -5.80
N PHE A 34 -3.28 -14.75 -5.00
CA PHE A 34 -1.91 -15.21 -5.15
C PHE A 34 -1.70 -16.34 -4.15
N ARG A 35 -1.11 -17.43 -4.62
CA ARG A 35 -0.64 -18.52 -3.77
C ARG A 35 0.77 -18.84 -4.22
N ASP A 36 1.68 -18.87 -3.28
CA ASP A 36 3.07 -19.20 -3.54
C ASP A 36 3.68 -19.89 -2.31
N VAL A 37 4.93 -20.30 -2.42
CA VAL A 37 5.68 -20.96 -1.36
C VAL A 37 6.95 -20.17 -1.07
N LEU A 38 7.02 -19.58 0.12
CA LEU A 38 8.26 -18.99 0.63
C LEU A 38 9.18 -20.12 1.10
N THR A 39 10.37 -20.18 0.51
CA THR A 39 11.42 -21.13 0.92
C THR A 39 12.60 -20.35 1.48
N VAL A 40 12.93 -20.59 2.76
CA VAL A 40 14.08 -20.00 3.45
C VAL A 40 15.07 -21.11 3.73
N SER A 41 16.26 -21.04 3.12
CA SER A 41 17.32 -22.04 3.30
C SER A 41 18.45 -21.50 4.17
N HIS A 42 18.85 -22.27 5.18
CA HIS A 42 20.02 -21.99 6.02
C HIS A 42 20.99 -23.18 5.97
N PRO A 43 22.31 -22.97 5.76
CA PRO A 43 23.27 -24.06 5.60
C PRO A 43 23.28 -25.08 6.76
N THR A 44 23.03 -24.61 7.98
CA THR A 44 23.08 -25.45 9.19
C THR A 44 21.69 -25.82 9.73
N ALA A 45 20.69 -24.96 9.50
CA ALA A 45 19.36 -25.13 10.10
C ALA A 45 18.35 -25.77 9.13
N GLY A 46 18.79 -26.07 7.90
CA GLY A 46 17.97 -26.69 6.87
C GLY A 46 17.06 -25.69 6.18
N THR A 47 15.96 -26.19 5.61
CA THR A 47 15.04 -25.42 4.79
C THR A 47 13.69 -25.28 5.48
N PHE A 48 13.24 -24.05 5.61
CA PHE A 48 11.91 -23.68 6.11
C PHE A 48 11.01 -23.37 4.92
N VAL A 49 9.85 -24.01 4.87
CA VAL A 49 8.89 -23.88 3.77
C VAL A 49 7.59 -23.35 4.34
N CYS A 50 7.13 -22.21 3.85
CA CYS A 50 5.90 -21.56 4.30
C CYS A 50 4.99 -21.24 3.12
N PRO A 51 3.76 -21.77 3.05
CA PRO A 51 2.81 -21.35 2.03
C PRO A 51 2.38 -19.91 2.30
N VAL A 52 2.42 -19.07 1.28
CA VAL A 52 1.95 -17.68 1.34
C VAL A 52 0.75 -17.52 0.44
N SER A 53 -0.25 -16.76 0.92
CA SER A 53 -1.41 -16.40 0.11
C SER A 53 -1.71 -14.92 0.25
N GLY A 54 -1.92 -14.25 -0.88
CA GLY A 54 -2.30 -12.84 -0.95
C GLY A 54 -3.58 -12.65 -1.73
N ARG A 55 -4.33 -11.59 -1.42
CA ARG A 55 -5.48 -11.17 -2.22
C ARG A 55 -5.39 -9.68 -2.49
N CYS A 56 -5.58 -9.29 -3.73
CA CYS A 56 -5.73 -7.88 -4.07
C CYS A 56 -7.15 -7.41 -3.73
N VAL A 57 -7.25 -6.54 -2.72
CA VAL A 57 -8.51 -5.93 -2.26
C VAL A 57 -8.58 -4.46 -2.70
N PRO A 58 -9.79 -3.90 -2.85
CA PRO A 58 -9.95 -2.48 -3.15
C PRO A 58 -9.19 -1.60 -2.15
N PRO A 59 -8.64 -0.46 -2.61
CA PRO A 59 -7.92 0.44 -1.72
C PRO A 59 -8.86 0.95 -0.63
N LYS A 60 -8.35 0.99 0.60
CA LYS A 60 -9.10 1.59 1.72
C LYS A 60 -9.13 3.10 1.54
N PRO A 61 -10.26 3.77 1.89
CA PRO A 61 -10.29 5.22 1.99
C PRO A 61 -9.20 5.73 2.96
N GLN A 62 -8.55 6.83 2.59
CA GLN A 62 -7.47 7.45 3.35
C GLN A 62 -7.88 8.84 3.84
N GLY A 63 -7.32 9.28 4.96
CA GLY A 63 -7.52 10.62 5.51
C GLY A 63 -7.75 10.63 7.01
N PRO A 64 -7.97 11.82 7.60
CA PRO A 64 -8.03 13.11 6.91
C PRO A 64 -6.66 13.55 6.37
N VAL A 65 -6.64 14.06 5.14
CA VAL A 65 -5.52 14.79 4.56
C VAL A 65 -5.67 16.25 4.98
N GLU A 66 -4.78 16.71 5.84
CA GLU A 66 -4.82 18.06 6.42
C GLU A 66 -4.29 19.11 5.43
N ILE A 67 -5.15 20.03 5.00
CA ILE A 67 -4.85 21.14 4.09
C ILE A 67 -4.67 22.42 4.90
N LYS A 68 -3.46 22.61 5.43
CA LYS A 68 -3.13 23.74 6.31
C LYS A 68 -2.67 24.97 5.52
N GLY A 69 -3.20 26.13 5.85
CA GLY A 69 -2.75 27.39 5.24
C GLY A 69 -3.17 27.58 3.78
N GLY A 70 -4.26 26.92 3.35
CA GLY A 70 -4.83 27.09 2.01
C GLY A 70 -4.21 26.20 0.91
N ALA A 71 -3.22 25.37 1.25
CA ALA A 71 -2.69 24.36 0.34
C ALA A 71 -2.12 23.16 1.12
N GLY A 72 -2.07 21.99 0.49
CA GLY A 72 -1.52 20.77 1.06
C GLY A 72 -1.18 19.75 -0.02
N THR A 73 -0.51 18.66 0.39
CA THR A 73 -0.16 17.57 -0.52
C THR A 73 -0.44 16.20 0.12
N PHE A 74 -0.69 15.19 -0.72
CA PHE A 74 -0.72 13.79 -0.29
C PHE A 74 -0.03 12.90 -1.31
N LYS A 75 0.50 11.76 -0.86
CA LYS A 75 1.20 10.81 -1.73
C LYS A 75 0.20 9.95 -2.51
N PHE A 76 0.42 9.83 -3.81
CA PHE A 76 -0.30 8.92 -4.68
C PHE A 76 0.68 8.13 -5.55
N LYS A 77 0.46 6.81 -5.67
CA LYS A 77 1.32 5.90 -6.45
C LYS A 77 0.51 5.27 -7.58
N ASN A 78 1.07 5.29 -8.78
CA ASN A 78 0.63 4.39 -9.85
C ASN A 78 1.02 2.95 -9.47
N VAL A 79 0.04 2.13 -9.10
CA VAL A 79 0.29 0.72 -8.72
C VAL A 79 0.44 -0.21 -9.92
N PHE A 80 0.17 0.26 -11.14
CA PHE A 80 0.24 -0.54 -12.35
C PHE A 80 1.68 -0.69 -12.88
N PRO A 81 1.99 -1.79 -13.58
CA PRO A 81 3.30 -2.02 -14.20
C PRO A 81 3.49 -1.23 -15.52
N ALA A 82 2.57 -0.35 -15.87
CA ALA A 82 2.59 0.47 -17.08
C ALA A 82 2.24 1.92 -16.74
N GLU A 83 2.53 2.83 -17.68
CA GLU A 83 2.04 4.21 -17.60
C GLU A 83 0.50 4.23 -17.59
N ALA A 84 -0.07 5.10 -16.77
CA ALA A 84 -1.51 5.24 -16.62
C ALA A 84 -1.93 6.70 -16.43
N VAL A 85 -3.12 7.01 -16.94
CA VAL A 85 -3.76 8.32 -16.78
C VAL A 85 -4.79 8.21 -15.65
N PHE A 86 -4.65 9.07 -14.65
CA PHE A 86 -5.52 9.13 -13.48
C PHE A 86 -6.38 10.39 -13.53
N THR A 87 -7.64 10.26 -13.14
CA THR A 87 -8.59 11.38 -13.01
C THR A 87 -8.91 11.63 -11.54
N PHE A 88 -8.89 12.91 -11.15
CA PHE A 88 -9.10 13.40 -9.80
C PHE A 88 -10.38 14.24 -9.76
N VAL A 89 -11.33 13.88 -8.88
CA VAL A 89 -12.63 14.55 -8.73
C VAL A 89 -12.89 14.84 -7.27
N CYS A 90 -13.07 16.11 -6.94
CA CYS A 90 -13.43 16.57 -5.61
C CYS A 90 -14.92 16.94 -5.55
N ASP A 91 -15.62 16.55 -4.49
CA ASP A 91 -17.05 16.86 -4.31
C ASP A 91 -17.31 18.26 -3.72
N ASN A 92 -16.28 18.91 -3.18
CA ASN A 92 -16.36 20.29 -2.68
C ASN A 92 -15.52 21.24 -3.58
N PRO A 93 -16.13 22.24 -4.23
CA PRO A 93 -15.43 23.17 -5.11
C PRO A 93 -14.49 24.14 -4.38
N CYS A 94 -14.53 24.20 -3.04
CA CYS A 94 -13.55 24.95 -2.24
C CYS A 94 -12.16 24.29 -2.28
N PHE A 95 -12.08 23.03 -2.71
CA PHE A 95 -10.83 22.29 -2.90
C PHE A 95 -10.55 22.11 -4.39
N VAL A 96 -9.35 22.49 -4.82
CA VAL A 96 -8.92 22.46 -6.22
C VAL A 96 -7.69 21.56 -6.35
N VAL A 97 -7.74 20.63 -7.30
CA VAL A 97 -6.68 19.67 -7.65
C VAL A 97 -6.58 19.57 -9.17
N ASP A 98 -5.41 19.23 -9.69
CA ASP A 98 -5.24 18.94 -11.11
C ASP A 98 -6.11 17.75 -11.51
N ARG A 99 -7.02 17.97 -12.47
CA ARG A 99 -8.06 17.00 -12.82
C ARG A 99 -7.52 15.70 -13.40
N THR A 100 -6.38 15.76 -14.10
CA THR A 100 -5.80 14.60 -14.77
C THR A 100 -4.29 14.59 -14.60
N GLN A 101 -3.72 13.43 -14.30
CA GLN A 101 -2.27 13.23 -14.30
C GLN A 101 -1.86 11.93 -15.02
N THR A 102 -0.81 12.01 -15.83
CA THR A 102 -0.18 10.85 -16.46
C THR A 102 1.05 10.43 -15.65
N LEU A 103 1.05 9.19 -15.15
CA LEU A 103 2.09 8.66 -14.28
C LEU A 103 2.74 7.44 -14.91
N ALA A 104 4.07 7.48 -15.04
CA ALA A 104 4.86 6.31 -15.40
C ALA A 104 4.62 5.13 -14.45
N ALA A 105 4.96 3.92 -14.90
CA ALA A 105 4.83 2.70 -14.11
C ALA A 105 5.46 2.86 -12.72
N LYS A 106 4.73 2.45 -11.67
CA LYS A 106 5.21 2.46 -10.27
C LYS A 106 5.59 3.83 -9.69
N ARG A 107 5.37 4.93 -10.43
CA ARG A 107 5.73 6.28 -9.99
C ARG A 107 4.86 6.73 -8.82
N THR A 108 5.51 7.32 -7.81
CA THR A 108 4.85 8.01 -6.71
C THR A 108 5.00 9.52 -6.89
N ILE A 109 3.94 10.27 -6.61
CA ILE A 109 3.90 11.73 -6.67
C ILE A 109 3.28 12.31 -5.41
N ASP A 110 3.59 13.58 -5.13
CA ASP A 110 2.86 14.41 -4.19
C ASP A 110 1.77 15.18 -4.95
N VAL A 111 0.51 14.82 -4.75
CA VAL A 111 -0.64 15.49 -5.36
C VAL A 111 -0.93 16.76 -4.57
N ALA A 112 -0.83 17.92 -5.22
CA ALA A 112 -1.13 19.21 -4.61
C ALA A 112 -2.63 19.51 -4.63
N VAL A 113 -3.13 19.99 -3.49
CA VAL A 113 -4.51 20.43 -3.31
C VAL A 113 -4.49 21.84 -2.77
N LYS A 114 -5.27 22.75 -3.36
CA LYS A 114 -5.51 24.10 -2.86
C LYS A 114 -6.87 24.15 -2.19
N TYR A 115 -6.97 24.89 -1.10
CA TYR A 115 -8.23 25.16 -0.41
C TYR A 115 -8.47 26.67 -0.32
N THR A 116 -9.67 27.10 -0.66
CA THR A 116 -10.12 28.49 -0.49
C THR A 116 -11.43 28.47 0.27
N ALA A 117 -11.41 28.96 1.51
CA ALA A 117 -12.60 29.03 2.34
C ALA A 117 -13.67 29.93 1.71
N GLN A 118 -14.92 29.49 1.79
CA GLN A 118 -16.10 30.24 1.36
C GLN A 118 -17.13 30.23 2.48
N GLU A 119 -17.76 31.37 2.74
CA GLU A 119 -18.76 31.50 3.79
C GLU A 119 -19.96 30.58 3.52
N GLY A 120 -20.39 29.83 4.54
CA GLY A 120 -21.48 28.86 4.43
C GLY A 120 -21.15 27.57 3.68
N LYS A 121 -19.89 27.34 3.28
CA LYS A 121 -19.44 26.07 2.69
C LYS A 121 -18.69 25.21 3.71
N ALA A 122 -18.76 23.89 3.55
CA ALA A 122 -18.02 22.96 4.37
C ALA A 122 -16.51 23.07 4.11
N SER A 123 -15.71 22.81 5.16
CA SER A 123 -14.25 22.80 5.09
C SER A 123 -13.68 21.39 4.94
N ASP A 124 -14.48 20.43 4.51
CA ASP A 124 -14.08 19.05 4.22
C ASP A 124 -14.44 18.68 2.79
N ALA A 125 -13.81 17.63 2.28
CA ALA A 125 -14.12 17.09 0.97
C ALA A 125 -13.78 15.62 0.83
N LYS A 126 -14.40 14.97 -0.14
CA LYS A 126 -14.02 13.64 -0.62
C LYS A 126 -13.45 13.78 -2.03
N LEU A 127 -12.16 13.45 -2.13
CA LEU A 127 -11.45 13.34 -3.38
C LEU A 127 -11.47 11.88 -3.85
N ILE A 128 -11.94 11.67 -5.07
CA ILE A 128 -11.95 10.37 -5.75
C ILE A 128 -10.90 10.40 -6.84
N VAL A 129 -10.03 9.38 -6.85
CA VAL A 129 -9.07 9.13 -7.92
C VAL A 129 -9.50 7.87 -8.67
N SER A 130 -9.57 7.93 -10.00
CA SER A 130 -9.94 6.79 -10.85
C SER A 130 -8.94 6.58 -11.99
N CYS A 131 -8.89 5.36 -12.50
CA CYS A 131 -8.14 4.99 -13.71
C CYS A 131 -8.91 3.91 -14.47
N GLU A 132 -9.96 4.32 -15.18
CA GLU A 132 -10.92 3.41 -15.82
C GLU A 132 -10.27 2.49 -16.86
N ALA A 133 -9.17 2.92 -17.48
CA ALA A 133 -8.41 2.11 -18.42
C ALA A 133 -7.73 0.87 -17.78
N GLN A 134 -7.48 0.91 -16.48
CA GLN A 134 -6.74 -0.14 -15.76
C GLN A 134 -7.60 -0.89 -14.74
N THR A 135 -8.59 -0.22 -14.14
CA THR A 135 -9.42 -0.82 -13.09
C THR A 135 -10.75 -0.10 -12.91
N THR A 136 -11.74 -0.81 -12.35
CA THR A 136 -13.02 -0.24 -11.91
C THR A 136 -12.97 0.28 -10.47
N ALA A 137 -11.91 0.02 -9.73
CA ALA A 137 -11.76 0.58 -8.39
C ALA A 137 -11.27 2.02 -8.40
N THR A 138 -11.55 2.69 -7.30
CA THR A 138 -11.17 4.08 -7.07
C THR A 138 -10.45 4.20 -5.75
N TRP A 139 -9.55 5.18 -5.67
CA TRP A 139 -8.95 5.59 -4.40
C TRP A 139 -9.75 6.76 -3.85
N VAL A 140 -10.03 6.73 -2.56
CA VAL A 140 -10.80 7.77 -1.86
C VAL A 140 -9.90 8.43 -0.83
N PHE A 141 -9.83 9.75 -0.88
CA PHE A 141 -9.12 10.59 0.10
C PHE A 141 -10.11 11.57 0.72
N TYR A 142 -10.20 11.59 2.04
CA TYR A 142 -10.95 12.60 2.78
C TYR A 142 -10.02 13.76 3.12
N LEU A 143 -10.42 14.98 2.76
CA LEU A 143 -9.66 16.22 2.93
C LEU A 143 -10.28 17.05 4.06
N LYS A 144 -9.44 17.74 4.82
CA LYS A 144 -9.86 18.62 5.93
C LYS A 144 -8.94 19.83 6.05
#